data_AF-A0A2U1UDE2-F1
#
_entry.id   AF-A0A2U1UDE2-F1
#
_cell.length_a   1.000
_cell.length_b   1.000
_cell.length_c   1.000
_cell.angle_alpha   90.00
_cell.angle_beta   90.00
_cell.angle_gamma   90.00
#
_symmetry.space_group_name_H-M   'P 1'
#
loop_
_entity.id
_entity.type
_entity.pdbx_description
1 polymer ?
#
loop_
_entity_poly.entity_id
_entity_poly.type
_entity_poly.pdbx_seq_one_letter_code
_entity_poly.pdbx_strand_id
1 'polypeptide(L)'
;MKEQEKAEIKRLSDQLDKLNRKQVTLLEQGDAEAITLNQEACGKLAAEIERLRNVREQKLSLEAQKLTRLPFSRAISKKEQANLGALKKSVRGLVVVHPMTALGREMGLKEMTGYAPKPF
;
A
#
# COMPACT_ATOMS: atom_id res chain seq x y z
N MET A 1 -14.70 0.16 -0.23
CA MET A 1 -14.00 1.28 0.45
C MET A 1 -12.84 1.68 -0.44
N LYS A 2 -12.93 2.81 -1.15
CA LYS A 2 -11.81 3.31 -1.95
C LYS A 2 -10.64 3.58 -0.99
N GLU A 3 -9.41 3.25 -1.39
CA GLU A 3 -8.17 3.57 -0.64
C GLU A 3 -8.00 5.10 -0.52
N GLN A 4 -8.83 5.78 0.26
CA GLN A 4 -8.80 7.23 0.44
C GLN A 4 -7.43 7.68 0.95
N GLU A 5 -6.79 6.87 1.80
CA GLU A 5 -5.45 7.12 2.32
C GLU A 5 -4.40 7.12 1.22
N LYS A 6 -4.51 6.22 0.23
CA LYS A 6 -3.56 6.17 -0.88
C LYS A 6 -3.72 7.39 -1.80
N ALA A 7 -4.95 7.80 -2.05
CA ALA A 7 -5.22 9.01 -2.83
C ALA A 7 -4.67 10.26 -2.12
N GLU A 8 -4.85 10.34 -0.80
CA GLU A 8 -4.37 11.45 0.00
C GLU A 8 -2.84 11.46 0.13
N ILE A 9 -2.21 10.30 0.35
CA ILE A 9 -0.73 10.17 0.30
C ILE A 9 -0.19 10.68 -1.04
N LYS A 10 -0.84 10.30 -2.16
CA LYS A 10 -0.42 10.77 -3.48
C LYS A 10 -0.55 12.29 -3.58
N ARG A 11 -1.69 12.86 -3.15
CA ARG A 11 -1.92 14.31 -3.18
C ARG A 11 -0.88 15.07 -2.37
N LEU A 12 -0.62 14.64 -1.14
CA LEU A 12 0.38 15.26 -0.26
C LEU A 12 1.79 15.11 -0.83
N SER A 13 2.11 13.96 -1.43
CA SER A 13 3.39 13.74 -2.12
C SER A 13 3.55 14.68 -3.31
N ASP A 14 2.52 14.84 -4.14
CA ASP A 14 2.53 15.78 -5.28
C ASP A 14 2.71 17.24 -4.79
N GLN A 15 2.18 17.59 -3.62
CA GLN A 15 2.39 18.91 -3.00
C GLN A 15 3.82 19.08 -2.46
N LEU A 16 4.35 18.06 -1.80
CA LEU A 16 5.73 18.05 -1.32
C LEU A 16 6.73 18.15 -2.47
N ASP A 17 6.49 17.47 -3.59
CA ASP A 17 7.32 17.58 -4.79
C ASP A 17 7.31 19.00 -5.38
N LYS A 18 6.15 19.68 -5.36
CA LYS A 18 6.07 21.09 -5.79
C LYS A 18 6.87 22.01 -4.87
N LEU A 19 6.79 21.79 -3.56
CA LEU A 19 7.56 22.57 -2.59
C LEU A 19 9.06 22.32 -2.71
N ASN A 20 9.48 21.07 -2.92
CA ASN A 20 10.89 20.72 -3.18
C ASN A 20 11.43 21.38 -4.45
N ARG A 21 10.64 21.44 -5.53
CA ARG A 21 11.04 22.18 -6.75
C ARG A 21 11.17 23.67 -6.48
N LYS A 22 10.22 24.25 -5.73
CA LYS A 22 10.27 25.65 -5.31
C LYS A 22 11.49 25.94 -4.42
N GLN A 23 11.88 25.00 -3.57
CA GLN A 23 13.03 25.11 -2.68
C GLN A 23 14.33 25.35 -3.47
N VAL A 24 14.52 24.67 -4.60
CA VAL A 24 15.70 24.86 -5.47
C VAL A 24 15.79 26.31 -5.94
N THR A 25 14.69 26.87 -6.43
CA THR A 25 14.63 28.27 -6.88
C THR A 25 14.86 29.26 -5.74
N LEU A 26 14.32 29.00 -4.54
CA LEU A 26 14.53 29.87 -3.38
C LEU A 26 15.99 29.85 -2.89
N LEU A 27 16.65 28.68 -2.96
CA LEU A 27 18.07 28.53 -2.65
C LEU A 27 18.94 29.33 -3.63
N GLU A 28 18.60 29.32 -4.92
CA GLU A 28 19.29 30.13 -5.95
C GLU A 28 19.10 31.64 -5.74
N GLN A 29 17.94 32.06 -5.21
CA GLN A 29 17.62 33.46 -4.93
C GLN A 29 18.23 33.99 -3.61
N GLY A 30 18.62 33.10 -2.69
CA GLY A 30 19.27 33.47 -1.42
C GLY A 30 18.35 34.05 -0.35
N ASP A 31 17.03 33.89 -0.47
CA ASP A 31 16.05 34.38 0.51
C ASP A 31 15.92 33.39 1.70
N ALA A 32 16.63 33.69 2.78
CA ALA A 32 16.71 32.84 3.98
C ALA A 32 15.35 32.64 4.69
N GLU A 33 14.48 33.65 4.71
CA GLU A 33 13.17 33.55 5.36
C GLU A 33 12.21 32.68 4.53
N ALA A 34 12.20 32.85 3.21
CA ALA A 34 11.39 32.01 2.34
C ALA A 34 11.87 30.54 2.34
N ILE A 35 13.18 30.31 2.45
CA ILE A 35 13.78 28.97 2.55
C ILE A 35 13.31 28.25 3.81
N THR A 36 13.38 28.91 4.97
CA THR A 36 13.00 28.31 6.26
C THR A 36 11.52 27.98 6.30
N LEU A 37 10.65 28.90 5.87
CA LEU A 37 9.21 28.68 5.81
C LEU A 37 8.83 27.49 4.89
N ASN A 38 9.50 27.36 3.75
CA ASN A 38 9.26 26.26 2.81
C ASN A 38 9.76 24.91 3.39
N GLN A 39 10.93 24.90 4.05
CA GLN A 39 11.42 23.70 4.76
C GLN A 39 10.46 23.25 5.86
N GLU A 40 9.90 24.18 6.66
CA GLU A 40 8.89 23.85 7.66
C GLU A 40 7.63 23.25 7.04
N ALA A 41 7.16 23.79 5.91
CA ALA A 41 6.01 23.26 5.19
C ALA A 41 6.27 21.85 4.64
N CYS A 42 7.46 21.61 4.07
CA CYS A 42 7.91 20.28 3.66
C CYS A 42 7.94 19.29 4.83
N GLY A 43 8.45 19.71 5.99
CA GLY A 43 8.48 18.89 7.20
C GLY A 43 7.09 18.48 7.67
N LYS A 44 6.14 19.41 7.68
CA LYS A 44 4.73 19.13 8.04
C LYS A 44 4.08 18.14 7.07
N LEU A 45 4.29 18.32 5.76
CA LEU A 45 3.77 17.39 4.74
C LEU A 45 4.40 16.00 4.86
N ALA A 46 5.71 15.91 5.09
CA ALA A 46 6.41 14.64 5.27
C ALA A 46 5.89 13.88 6.49
N ALA A 47 5.71 14.56 7.62
CA ALA A 47 5.15 13.96 8.83
C ALA A 47 3.73 13.44 8.62
N GLU A 48 2.86 14.17 7.91
CA GLU A 48 1.50 13.70 7.61
C GLU A 48 1.49 12.53 6.63
N ILE A 49 2.38 12.52 5.61
CA ILE A 49 2.55 11.38 4.71
C ILE A 49 2.96 10.14 5.50
N GLU A 50 3.90 10.26 6.43
CA GLU A 50 4.35 9.16 7.28
C GLU A 50 3.20 8.65 8.18
N ARG A 51 2.45 9.57 8.80
CA ARG A 51 1.26 9.22 9.59
C ARG A 51 0.25 8.40 8.77
N LEU A 52 -0.06 8.84 7.55
CA LEU A 52 -0.98 8.12 6.66
C LEU A 52 -0.42 6.77 6.18
N ARG A 53 0.90 6.67 5.95
CA ARG A 53 1.55 5.40 5.63
C ARG A 53 1.40 4.40 6.77
N ASN A 54 1.61 4.82 8.01
CA ASN A 54 1.45 3.97 9.19
C ASN A 54 0.00 3.47 9.35
N VAL A 55 -0.99 4.34 9.13
CA VAL A 55 -2.41 3.94 9.13
C VAL A 55 -2.69 2.88 8.06
N ARG A 56 -2.12 3.04 6.86
CA ARG A 56 -2.27 2.08 5.78
C ARG A 56 -1.61 0.73 6.11
N GLU A 57 -0.43 0.75 6.70
CA GLU A 57 0.29 -0.45 7.13
C GLU A 57 -0.48 -1.22 8.22
N GLN A 58 -1.02 -0.52 9.22
CA GLN A 58 -1.89 -1.13 10.23
C GLN A 58 -3.11 -1.82 9.61
N LYS A 59 -3.75 -1.18 8.61
CA LYS A 59 -4.88 -1.80 7.89
C LYS A 59 -4.46 -3.06 7.14
N LEU A 60 -3.34 -3.02 6.43
CA LEU A 60 -2.78 -4.18 5.72
C LEU A 60 -2.46 -5.32 6.70
N SER A 61 -1.88 -5.00 7.85
CA SER A 61 -1.58 -5.99 8.90
C SER A 61 -2.86 -6.65 9.44
N LEU A 62 -3.92 -5.86 9.69
CA LEU A 62 -5.22 -6.41 10.11
C LEU A 62 -5.86 -7.30 9.03
N GLU A 63 -5.72 -6.93 7.75
CA GLU A 63 -6.17 -7.78 6.63
C GLU A 63 -5.36 -9.08 6.54
N ALA A 64 -4.04 -9.01 6.67
CA ALA A 64 -3.15 -10.17 6.71
C ALA A 64 -3.56 -11.13 7.83
N GLN A 65 -3.79 -10.60 9.04
CA GLN A 65 -4.25 -11.40 10.18
C GLN A 65 -5.58 -12.09 9.91
N LYS A 66 -6.54 -11.42 9.25
CA LYS A 66 -7.82 -12.04 8.87
C LYS A 66 -7.62 -13.20 7.89
N LEU A 67 -6.70 -13.08 6.95
CA LEU A 67 -6.40 -14.15 5.99
C LEU A 67 -5.68 -15.32 6.64
N THR A 68 -4.70 -15.07 7.50
CA THR A 68 -4.00 -16.13 8.24
C THR A 68 -4.90 -16.90 9.20
N ARG A 69 -6.01 -16.29 9.67
CA ARG A 69 -7.03 -16.97 10.48
C ARG A 69 -7.89 -17.95 9.69
N LEU A 70 -7.86 -17.92 8.36
CA LEU A 70 -8.62 -18.87 7.55
C LEU A 70 -7.98 -20.27 7.64
N PRO A 71 -8.79 -21.34 7.74
CA PRO A 71 -8.29 -22.69 8.00
C PRO A 71 -7.54 -23.32 6.82
N PHE A 72 -7.81 -22.90 5.59
CA PHE A 72 -7.18 -23.46 4.39
C PHE A 72 -6.41 -22.39 3.63
N SER A 73 -5.12 -22.61 3.46
CA SER A 73 -4.27 -21.75 2.63
C SER A 73 -3.24 -22.59 1.88
N ARG A 74 -3.08 -22.33 0.58
CA ARG A 74 -2.01 -22.93 -0.23
C ARG A 74 -1.64 -22.08 -1.43
N ALA A 75 -0.44 -22.31 -1.97
CA ALA A 75 -0.03 -21.74 -3.24
C ALA A 75 -0.94 -22.25 -4.37
N ILE A 76 -1.31 -21.35 -5.28
CA ILE A 76 -2.15 -21.63 -6.44
C ILE A 76 -1.25 -22.07 -7.59
N SER A 77 -1.51 -23.24 -8.16
CA SER A 77 -0.73 -23.78 -9.27
C SER A 77 -0.92 -22.98 -10.56
N LYS A 78 0.00 -23.06 -11.52
CA LYS A 78 -0.12 -22.34 -12.81
C LYS A 78 -1.40 -22.70 -13.59
N LYS A 79 -1.85 -23.96 -13.52
CA LYS A 79 -3.11 -24.42 -14.15
C LYS A 79 -4.33 -23.74 -13.53
N GLU A 80 -4.31 -23.58 -12.22
CA GLU A 80 -5.36 -22.89 -11.46
C GLU A 80 -5.30 -21.37 -11.64
N GLN A 81 -4.10 -20.80 -11.76
CA GLN A 81 -3.91 -19.38 -12.11
C GLN A 81 -4.52 -19.06 -13.48
N ALA A 82 -4.34 -19.95 -14.47
CA ALA A 82 -4.96 -19.82 -15.78
C ALA A 82 -6.50 -19.90 -15.73
N ASN A 83 -7.06 -20.64 -14.75
CA ASN A 83 -8.50 -20.87 -14.60
C ASN A 83 -9.06 -20.30 -13.29
N LEU A 84 -8.58 -19.12 -12.86
CA LEU A 84 -9.01 -18.49 -11.61
C LEU A 84 -10.52 -18.29 -11.51
N GLY A 85 -11.20 -18.07 -12.63
CA GLY A 85 -12.66 -17.93 -12.67
C GLY A 85 -13.39 -19.19 -12.21
N ALA A 86 -12.96 -20.38 -12.68
CA ALA A 86 -13.55 -21.64 -12.27
C ALA A 86 -13.23 -21.96 -10.79
N LEU A 87 -11.98 -21.68 -10.36
CA LEU A 87 -11.55 -21.89 -8.99
C LEU A 87 -12.35 -21.02 -8.00
N LYS A 88 -12.49 -19.72 -8.28
CA LYS A 88 -13.27 -18.79 -7.44
C LYS A 88 -14.75 -19.12 -7.39
N LYS A 89 -15.31 -19.71 -8.47
CA LYS A 89 -16.70 -20.20 -8.48
C LYS A 89 -16.87 -21.45 -7.63
N SER A 90 -15.91 -22.37 -7.70
CA SER A 90 -15.94 -23.63 -6.96
C SER A 90 -15.73 -23.42 -5.47
N VAL A 91 -14.86 -22.48 -5.09
CA VAL A 91 -14.45 -22.20 -3.71
C VAL A 91 -15.03 -20.87 -3.28
N ARG A 92 -16.27 -20.89 -2.76
CA ARG A 92 -16.92 -19.68 -2.25
C ARG A 92 -16.11 -19.09 -1.09
N GLY A 93 -15.73 -17.82 -1.22
CA GLY A 93 -14.93 -17.11 -0.22
C GLY A 93 -13.42 -17.26 -0.40
N LEU A 94 -12.94 -17.79 -1.53
CA LEU A 94 -11.52 -17.80 -1.86
C LEU A 94 -10.99 -16.38 -2.05
N VAL A 95 -10.00 -16.02 -1.25
CA VAL A 95 -9.21 -14.80 -1.39
C VAL A 95 -7.85 -15.19 -1.97
N VAL A 96 -7.42 -14.49 -3.02
CA VAL A 96 -6.14 -14.76 -3.68
C VAL A 96 -5.23 -13.56 -3.49
N VAL A 97 -4.03 -13.80 -2.97
CA VAL A 97 -3.01 -12.78 -2.73
C VAL A 97 -1.82 -13.07 -3.63
N HIS A 98 -1.36 -12.05 -4.36
CA HIS A 98 -0.18 -12.13 -5.21
C HIS A 98 1.06 -11.64 -4.44
N PRO A 99 2.25 -12.25 -4.60
CA PRO A 99 3.45 -11.92 -3.83
C PRO A 99 3.89 -10.45 -3.98
N MET A 100 3.69 -9.87 -5.16
CA MET A 100 4.09 -8.48 -5.43
C MET A 100 3.12 -7.41 -4.89
N THR A 101 1.94 -7.77 -4.36
CA THR A 101 1.02 -6.78 -3.77
C THR A 101 1.56 -6.29 -2.42
N ALA A 102 1.09 -5.13 -1.96
CA ALA A 102 1.50 -4.61 -0.65
C ALA A 102 1.22 -5.63 0.48
N LEU A 103 0.04 -6.25 0.44
CA LEU A 103 -0.34 -7.32 1.36
C LEU A 103 0.54 -8.58 1.20
N GLY A 104 0.84 -9.00 -0.04
CA GLY A 104 1.69 -10.16 -0.29
C GLY A 104 3.13 -9.97 0.21
N ARG A 105 3.68 -8.76 0.06
CA ARG A 105 5.00 -8.40 0.59
C ARG A 105 5.02 -8.40 2.10
N GLU A 106 4.00 -7.82 2.73
CA GLU A 106 3.84 -7.81 4.20
C GLU A 106 3.76 -9.23 4.77
N MET A 107 3.02 -10.11 4.09
CA MET A 107 2.88 -11.52 4.46
C MET A 107 4.10 -12.38 4.09
N GLY A 108 5.13 -11.82 3.44
CA GLY A 108 6.33 -12.56 3.02
C GLY A 108 6.07 -13.62 1.95
N LEU A 109 5.00 -13.49 1.15
CA LEU A 109 4.63 -14.47 0.14
C LEU A 109 5.61 -14.44 -1.04
N LYS A 110 6.08 -15.62 -1.46
CA LYS A 110 6.91 -15.80 -2.66
C LYS A 110 6.10 -16.18 -3.90
N GLU A 111 4.95 -16.80 -3.69
CA GLU A 111 4.08 -17.32 -4.74
C GLU A 111 2.64 -16.85 -4.53
N MET A 112 1.84 -16.88 -5.59
CA MET A 112 0.42 -16.54 -5.49
C MET A 112 -0.27 -17.55 -4.57
N THR A 113 -0.83 -17.07 -3.47
CA THR A 113 -1.40 -17.90 -2.40
C THR A 113 -2.89 -17.64 -2.27
N GLY A 114 -3.67 -18.71 -2.18
CA GLY A 114 -5.09 -18.66 -1.91
C GLY A 114 -5.38 -18.91 -0.43
N TYR A 115 -6.40 -18.26 0.11
CA TYR A 115 -6.93 -18.43 1.46
C TYR A 115 -8.44 -18.65 1.37
N ALA A 116 -8.97 -19.67 2.05
CA ALA A 116 -10.39 -20.00 2.00
C ALA A 116 -10.91 -20.61 3.31
N PRO A 117 -12.23 -20.50 3.58
CA PRO A 117 -12.88 -21.18 4.68
C PRO A 117 -13.11 -22.68 4.42
N LYS A 118 -13.00 -23.13 3.17
CA LYS A 118 -13.21 -24.52 2.74
C LYS A 118 -11.95 -25.04 2.05
N PRO A 119 -11.69 -26.37 2.08
CA PRO A 119 -10.57 -26.96 1.37
C PRO A 119 -10.73 -26.74 -0.13
N PHE A 120 -9.61 -26.52 -0.81
CA PHE A 120 -9.53 -26.36 -2.24
C PHE A 120 -8.18 -26.77 -2.78
#